data_AF-A0A936UHF6-F1
#
_entry.id   AF-A0A936UHF6-F1
#
_cell.length_a   1.000
_cell.length_b   1.000
_cell.length_c   1.000
_cell.angle_alpha   90.00
_cell.angle_beta   90.00
_cell.angle_gamma   90.00
#
_symmetry.space_group_name_H-M   'P 1'
#
loop_
_entity.id
_entity.type
_entity.pdbx_description
1 polymer ?
#
loop_
_entity_poly.entity_id
_entity_poly.type
_entity_poly.pdbx_seq_one_letter_code
_entity_poly.pdbx_strand_id
1 'polypeptide(L)'
;MKRRNDTTMAQAIDRLVDAYGLREKLDELEVASLWDEIVGGMVAKHTVAVKLRRGKLFIKVDSAPLRQELTFMREALKTTVNSRMKREVVQEVLLD
;
A
#
# COMPACT_ATOMS: atom_id res chain seq x y z
N MET A 1 -13.48 37.73 -20.69
CA MET A 1 -14.24 37.47 -19.44
C MET A 1 -14.95 36.12 -19.62
N LYS A 2 -14.93 35.10 -18.76
CA LYS A 2 -14.60 34.91 -17.34
C LYS A 2 -14.24 33.39 -17.23
N ARG A 3 -13.02 33.01 -16.84
CA ARG A 3 -12.68 31.58 -16.66
C ARG A 3 -13.31 31.10 -15.35
N ARG A 4 -14.41 30.34 -15.45
CA ARG A 4 -15.00 29.63 -14.30
C ARG A 4 -14.13 28.41 -14.02
N ASN A 5 -13.16 28.57 -13.13
CA ASN A 5 -12.45 27.45 -12.51
C ASN A 5 -13.35 26.86 -11.43
N ASP A 6 -14.40 26.15 -11.86
CA ASP A 6 -15.34 25.49 -10.95
C ASP A 6 -14.71 24.16 -10.50
N THR A 7 -13.67 24.26 -9.66
CA THR A 7 -13.11 23.09 -8.97
C THR A 7 -13.98 22.82 -7.76
N THR A 8 -14.56 21.62 -7.67
CA THR A 8 -15.36 21.26 -6.49
C THR A 8 -14.47 21.23 -5.25
N MET A 9 -15.04 21.43 -4.06
CA MET A 9 -14.26 21.34 -2.82
C MET A 9 -13.56 19.98 -2.68
N ALA A 10 -14.21 18.89 -3.11
CA ALA A 10 -13.60 17.57 -3.16
C ALA A 10 -12.33 17.55 -4.04
N GLN A 11 -12.41 18.09 -5.26
CA GLN A 11 -11.25 18.16 -6.17
C GLN A 11 -10.14 19.06 -5.64
N ALA A 12 -10.47 20.15 -4.94
CA ALA A 12 -9.50 21.03 -4.32
C ALA A 12 -8.77 20.34 -3.15
N ILE A 13 -9.51 19.60 -2.33
CA ILE A 13 -8.97 18.78 -1.23
C ILE A 13 -8.06 17.67 -1.80
N ASP A 14 -8.50 16.96 -2.83
CA ASP A 14 -7.69 15.91 -3.47
C ASP A 14 -6.35 16.45 -3.97
N ARG A 15 -6.37 17.59 -4.68
CA ARG A 15 -5.15 18.24 -5.17
C ARG A 15 -4.23 18.69 -4.04
N LEU A 16 -4.78 19.10 -2.90
CA LEU A 16 -4.01 19.46 -1.71
C LEU A 16 -3.36 18.20 -1.11
N VAL A 17 -4.12 17.14 -0.91
CA VAL A 17 -3.62 15.86 -0.39
C VAL A 17 -2.49 15.32 -1.27
N ASP A 18 -2.61 15.46 -2.60
CA ASP A 18 -1.56 15.12 -3.55
C ASP A 18 -0.33 16.05 -3.46
N ALA A 19 -0.55 17.37 -3.44
CA ALA A 19 0.53 18.37 -3.39
C ALA A 19 1.41 18.26 -2.14
N TYR A 20 0.85 17.82 -1.02
CA TYR A 20 1.59 17.64 0.24
C TYR A 20 2.13 16.21 0.44
N GLY A 21 1.98 15.32 -0.54
CA GLY A 21 2.40 13.91 -0.42
C GLY A 21 1.66 13.15 0.68
N LEU A 22 0.49 13.66 1.10
CA LEU A 22 -0.34 13.05 2.14
C LEU A 22 -0.98 11.75 1.63
N ARG A 23 -1.25 11.66 0.33
CA ARG A 23 -1.80 10.44 -0.29
C ARG A 23 -0.90 9.23 -0.02
N GLU A 24 0.41 9.34 -0.25
CA GLU A 24 1.34 8.22 0.02
C GLU A 24 1.35 7.80 1.50
N LYS A 25 1.27 8.75 2.43
CA LYS A 25 1.23 8.45 3.86
C LYS A 25 -0.08 7.77 4.26
N LEU A 26 -1.21 8.21 3.69
CA LEU A 26 -2.50 7.59 3.91
C LEU A 26 -2.50 6.16 3.37
N ASP A 27 -1.94 5.94 2.18
CA ASP A 27 -1.82 4.61 1.58
C ASP A 27 -0.94 3.69 2.42
N GLU A 28 0.17 4.20 2.97
CA GLU A 28 1.04 3.47 3.90
C GLU A 28 0.30 3.04 5.17
N LEU A 29 -0.46 3.95 5.78
CA LEU A 29 -1.25 3.66 6.97
C LEU A 29 -2.38 2.66 6.68
N GLU A 30 -3.08 2.82 5.57
CA GLU A 30 -4.18 1.95 5.16
C GLU A 30 -3.66 0.52 4.90
N VAL A 31 -2.57 0.35 4.14
CA VAL A 31 -1.93 -0.96 3.92
C VAL A 31 -1.51 -1.61 5.24
N ALA A 32 -0.87 -0.85 6.15
CA ALA A 32 -0.48 -1.38 7.44
C ALA A 32 -1.68 -1.82 8.29
N SER A 33 -2.80 -1.07 8.24
CA SER A 33 -4.02 -1.40 8.98
C SER A 33 -4.76 -2.62 8.44
N LEU A 34 -4.72 -2.84 7.12
CA LEU A 34 -5.39 -3.95 6.45
C LEU A 34 -4.50 -5.20 6.30
N TRP A 35 -3.24 -5.13 6.71
CA TRP A 35 -2.25 -6.17 6.45
C TRP A 35 -2.71 -7.55 6.91
N ASP A 36 -3.17 -7.65 8.16
CA ASP A 36 -3.61 -8.91 8.77
C ASP A 36 -4.80 -9.52 8.04
N GLU A 37 -5.70 -8.69 7.51
CA GLU A 37 -6.83 -9.13 6.69
C GLU A 37 -6.39 -9.61 5.29
N ILE A 38 -5.35 -8.99 4.74
CA ILE A 38 -4.82 -9.30 3.40
C ILE A 38 -4.09 -10.65 3.43
N VAL A 39 -3.20 -10.86 4.41
CA VAL A 39 -2.32 -12.05 4.43
C VAL A 39 -2.79 -13.16 5.35
N GLY A 40 -3.74 -12.88 6.25
CA GLY A 40 -4.23 -13.82 7.25
C GLY A 40 -3.28 -14.02 8.43
N GLY A 41 -3.80 -14.61 9.50
CA GLY A 41 -3.13 -14.66 10.80
C GLY A 41 -1.76 -15.37 10.82
N MET A 42 -1.53 -16.36 9.95
CA MET A 42 -0.24 -17.09 9.92
C MET A 42 0.91 -16.20 9.43
N VAL A 43 0.71 -15.49 8.31
CA VAL A 43 1.72 -14.61 7.74
C VAL A 43 1.87 -13.34 8.58
N ALA A 44 0.75 -12.78 9.05
CA ALA A 44 0.73 -11.61 9.91
C ALA A 44 1.57 -11.80 11.17
N LYS A 45 1.41 -12.96 11.84
CA LYS A 45 2.15 -13.30 13.08
C LYS A 45 3.67 -13.28 12.91
N HIS A 46 4.16 -13.63 11.73
CA HIS A 46 5.58 -13.67 11.40
C HIS A 46 6.06 -12.40 10.67
N THR A 47 5.17 -11.43 10.43
CA THR A 47 5.52 -10.15 9.84
C THR A 47 6.05 -9.22 10.92
N VAL A 48 7.32 -8.86 10.82
CA VAL A 48 7.99 -7.92 11.73
C VAL A 48 7.69 -6.48 11.35
N ALA A 49 7.60 -6.19 10.05
CA ALA A 49 7.27 -4.87 9.55
C ALA A 49 6.67 -4.94 8.15
N VAL A 50 5.68 -4.08 7.90
CA VAL A 50 5.15 -3.78 6.57
C VAL A 50 5.20 -2.27 6.36
N LYS A 51 5.76 -1.82 5.23
CA LYS A 51 5.85 -0.40 4.88
C LYS A 51 5.62 -0.21 3.39
N LEU A 52 4.77 0.76 3.03
CA LEU A 52 4.60 1.19 1.65
C LEU A 52 5.32 2.52 1.45
N ARG A 53 6.25 2.58 0.50
CA ARG A 53 6.98 3.80 0.15
C ARG A 53 7.14 3.88 -1.37
N ARG A 54 6.65 4.95 -2.00
CA ARG A 54 6.83 5.21 -3.44
C ARG A 54 6.48 4.00 -4.32
N GLY A 55 5.33 3.38 -4.06
CA GLY A 55 4.89 2.20 -4.80
C GLY A 55 5.59 0.88 -4.44
N LYS A 56 6.55 0.89 -3.50
CA LYS A 56 7.27 -0.31 -3.06
C LYS A 56 6.77 -0.78 -1.70
N LEU A 57 6.30 -2.01 -1.64
CA LEU A 57 5.87 -2.67 -0.42
C LEU A 57 7.04 -3.45 0.17
N PHE A 58 7.56 -2.95 1.29
CA PHE A 58 8.63 -3.60 2.06
C PHE A 58 8.00 -4.47 3.13
N ILE A 59 8.36 -5.75 3.11
CA ILE A 59 7.89 -6.73 4.07
C ILE A 59 9.11 -7.34 4.74
N LYS A 60 9.14 -7.30 6.05
CA LYS A 60 10.14 -7.98 6.87
C LYS A 60 9.45 -9.09 7.62
N VAL A 61 9.99 -10.30 7.53
CA VAL A 61 9.50 -11.46 8.28
C VAL A 61 10.61 -12.06 9.14
N ASP A 62 10.25 -12.71 10.24
CA ASP A 62 11.20 -13.35 11.16
C ASP A 62 11.57 -14.79 10.77
N SER A 63 10.94 -15.33 9.73
CA SER A 63 11.05 -16.72 9.30
C SER A 63 11.61 -16.82 7.88
N ALA A 64 12.78 -17.46 7.72
CA ALA A 64 13.40 -17.66 6.42
C ALA A 64 12.56 -18.53 5.45
N PRO A 65 11.91 -19.63 5.90
CA PRO A 65 10.97 -20.37 5.06
C PRO A 65 9.80 -19.52 4.56
N LEU A 66 9.18 -18.72 5.44
CA LEU A 66 8.08 -17.84 5.07
C LEU A 66 8.52 -16.78 4.07
N ARG A 67 9.71 -16.18 4.27
CA ARG A 67 10.26 -15.21 3.33
C ARG A 67 10.40 -15.80 1.93
N GLN A 68 10.85 -17.05 1.84
CA GLN A 68 11.01 -17.76 0.57
C GLN A 68 9.66 -18.03 -0.09
N GLU A 69 8.66 -18.45 0.67
CA GLU A 69 7.30 -18.66 0.17
C GLU A 69 6.68 -17.34 -0.34
N LEU A 70 6.75 -16.27 0.45
CA LEU A 70 6.27 -14.95 0.05
C LEU A 70 7.05 -14.38 -1.15
N THR A 71 8.33 -14.72 -1.29
CA THR A 71 9.15 -14.39 -2.46
C THR A 71 8.58 -15.02 -3.73
N PHE A 72 8.15 -16.28 -3.68
CA PHE A 72 7.48 -16.94 -4.80
C PHE A 72 6.08 -16.36 -5.05
N MET A 73 5.38 -15.95 -3.99
CA MET A 73 4.02 -15.40 -4.06
C MET A 73 3.96 -13.88 -4.30
N ARG A 74 5.09 -13.20 -4.50
CA ARG A 74 5.17 -11.72 -4.49
C ARG A 74 4.21 -11.04 -5.47
N GLU A 75 4.01 -11.63 -6.65
CA GLU A 75 3.12 -11.07 -7.69
C GLU A 75 1.65 -11.25 -7.32
N ALA A 76 1.30 -12.40 -6.74
CA ALA A 76 -0.03 -12.64 -6.19
C ALA A 76 -0.31 -11.68 -5.03
N LEU A 77 0.68 -11.49 -4.14
CA LEU A 77 0.58 -10.57 -3.01
C LEU A 77 0.36 -9.12 -3.46
N LYS A 78 1.14 -8.64 -4.44
CA LYS A 78 0.93 -7.32 -5.07
C LYS A 78 -0.50 -7.17 -5.56
N THR A 79 -1.00 -8.18 -6.28
CA THR A 79 -2.35 -8.19 -6.85
C THR A 79 -3.42 -8.15 -5.75
N THR A 80 -3.27 -8.95 -4.70
CA THR A 80 -4.20 -8.99 -3.56
C THR A 80 -4.22 -7.66 -2.81
N VAL A 81 -3.05 -7.07 -2.53
CA VAL A 81 -2.95 -5.76 -1.85
C VAL A 81 -3.66 -4.68 -2.68
N ASN A 82 -3.34 -4.55 -3.98
CA ASN A 82 -3.99 -3.55 -4.84
C ASN A 82 -5.51 -3.77 -4.97
N SER A 83 -5.94 -5.04 -5.00
CA SER A 83 -7.37 -5.39 -5.03
C SER A 83 -8.09 -4.93 -3.77
N ARG A 84 -7.46 -5.08 -2.59
CA ARG A 84 -8.04 -4.57 -1.33
C ARG A 84 -8.01 -3.07 -1.19
N MET A 85 -6.96 -2.43 -1.70
CA MET A 85 -6.83 -0.97 -1.76
C MET A 85 -7.77 -0.33 -2.80
N LYS A 86 -8.39 -1.14 -3.67
CA LYS A 86 -9.27 -0.72 -4.79
C LYS A 86 -8.60 0.25 -5.77
N ARG A 87 -7.27 0.31 -5.76
CA ARG A 87 -6.43 1.16 -6.60
C ARG A 87 -5.01 0.60 -6.64
N GLU A 88 -4.26 1.00 -7.67
CA GLU A 88 -2.89 0.55 -7.87
C GLU A 88 -1.93 1.37 -6.98
N VAL A 89 -1.61 0.85 -5.80
CA VAL A 89 -0.69 1.48 -4.84
C VAL A 89 0.65 0.76 -4.73
N VAL A 90 0.70 -0.54 -5.04
CA VAL A 90 1.90 -1.38 -5.02
C VAL A 90 2.33 -1.69 -6.45
N GLN A 91 3.53 -1.26 -6.81
CA GLN A 91 4.21 -1.57 -8.07
C GLN A 91 5.19 -2.73 -7.90
N GLU A 92 5.86 -2.80 -6.74
CA GLU A 92 6.90 -3.78 -6.45
C GLU A 92 6.81 -4.26 -5.00
N VAL A 93 7.10 -5.54 -4.77
CA VAL A 93 7.16 -6.15 -3.44
C VAL A 93 8.60 -6.58 -3.15
N LEU A 94 9.12 -6.10 -2.01
CA LEU A 94 10.48 -6.31 -1.55
C LEU A 94 10.44 -7.03 -0.19
N LEU A 95 11.16 -8.14 -0.10
CA LEU A 95 11.26 -8.95 1.11
C LEU A 95 12.68 -8.86 1.70
N ASP A 96 12.75 -8.53 2.99
CA ASP A 96 13.96 -8.52 3.83
C ASP A 96 13.99 -9.76 4.74
#